data_AF-A0A7C6LNQ4-F1
#
_entry.id   AF-A0A7C6LNQ4-F1
#
_cell.length_a   1.000
_cell.length_b   1.000
_cell.length_c   1.000
_cell.angle_alpha   90.00
_cell.angle_beta   90.00
_cell.angle_gamma   90.00
#
_symmetry.space_group_name_H-M   'P 1'
#
loop_
_entity.id
_entity.type
_entity.pdbx_description
1 polymer ?
#
loop_
_entity_poly.entity_id
_entity_poly.type
_entity_poly.pdbx_seq_one_letter_code
_entity_poly.pdbx_strand_id
1 'polypeptide(L)' 'DADILVYCRSGKRSSEAAKKLADMGYTNVYNMLGGINEWPYEIK' A
#
# COMPACT_ATOMS: atom_id res chain seq x y z
N ASP A 1 -15.01 8.90 5.10
CA ASP A 1 -13.58 8.62 4.90
C ASP A 1 -13.34 7.13 4.91
N ALA A 2 -12.57 6.62 3.95
CA ALA A 2 -12.26 5.20 3.81
C ALA A 2 -10.75 5.02 3.79
N ASP A 3 -10.26 4.07 4.59
CA ASP A 3 -8.82 3.78 4.68
C ASP A 3 -8.40 2.86 3.54
N ILE A 4 -7.43 3.31 2.74
CA ILE A 4 -6.94 2.61 1.56
C ILE A 4 -5.56 2.04 1.88
N LEU A 5 -5.50 0.73 2.14
CA LEU A 5 -4.24 0.00 2.26
C LEU A 5 -3.78 -0.51 0.89
N VAL A 6 -2.63 -0.05 0.44
CA VAL A 6 -2.01 -0.46 -0.83
C VAL A 6 -0.77 -1.29 -0.53
N TYR A 7 -0.73 -2.50 -1.09
CA TYR A 7 0.41 -3.40 -0.98
C TYR A 7 0.74 -3.98 -2.35
N CYS A 8 1.98 -4.44 -2.51
CA CYS A 8 2.38 -5.21 -3.68
C CYS A 8 3.32 -6.34 -3.25
N ARG A 9 3.91 -7.09 -4.20
CA ARG A 9 4.83 -8.19 -3.86
C ARG A 9 6.09 -7.71 -3.11
N SER A 10 6.64 -6.55 -3.45
CA SER A 10 7.97 -6.08 -2.99
C SER A 10 8.02 -4.60 -2.59
N GLY A 11 6.88 -3.96 -2.32
CA GLY A 11 6.76 -2.54 -1.96
C GLY A 11 6.90 -1.50 -3.09
N LYS A 12 7.54 -1.82 -4.22
CA LYS A 12 7.85 -0.81 -5.27
C LYS A 12 6.60 -0.27 -6.00
N ARG A 13 5.68 -1.14 -6.41
CA ARG A 13 4.45 -0.76 -7.14
C ARG A 13 3.42 -0.10 -6.24
N SER A 14 3.34 -0.55 -4.99
CA SER A 14 2.42 0.03 -4.00
C SER A 14 2.84 1.46 -3.62
N SER A 15 4.15 1.75 -3.61
CA SER A 15 4.64 3.12 -3.42
C SER A 15 4.18 4.07 -4.53
N GLU A 16 4.20 3.65 -5.80
CA GLU A 16 3.73 4.49 -6.92
C GLU A 16 2.22 4.68 -6.89
N ALA A 17 1.46 3.63 -6.58
CA ALA A 17 0.01 3.70 -6.44
C ALA A 17 -0.42 4.60 -5.26
N ALA A 18 0.27 4.49 -4.12
CA ALA A 18 0.01 5.35 -2.97
C ALA A 18 0.26 6.82 -3.28
N LYS A 19 1.31 7.12 -4.05
CA LYS A 19 1.63 8.49 -4.50
C LYS A 19 0.53 9.07 -5.39
N LYS A 20 0.05 8.29 -6.37
CA LYS A 20 -1.07 8.69 -7.24
C LYS A 20 -2.36 8.93 -6.45
N LEU A 21 -2.64 8.10 -5.44
CA LEU A 21 -3.81 8.29 -4.58
C LEU A 21 -3.66 9.55 -3.70
N ALA A 22 -2.46 9.83 -3.18
CA ALA A 22 -2.20 11.08 -2.48
C ALA A 22 -2.39 12.30 -3.41
N ASP A 23 -1.91 12.22 -4.67
CA ASP A 23 -2.09 13.28 -5.67
C ASP A 23 -3.57 13.50 -6.06
N MET A 24 -4.41 12.45 -5.97
CA MET A 24 -5.86 12.54 -6.17
C MET A 24 -6.61 13.13 -4.96
N GLY A 25 -5.92 13.43 -3.86
CA GLY A 25 -6.51 14.02 -2.65
C GLY A 25 -7.02 13.01 -1.62
N TYR A 26 -6.66 11.73 -1.75
CA TYR A 26 -6.93 10.75 -0.70
C TYR A 26 -5.99 10.97 0.48
N THR A 27 -6.56 11.25 1.66
CA THR A 27 -5.79 11.50 2.89
C THR A 27 -5.41 10.21 3.63
N ASN A 28 -6.18 9.14 3.43
CA ASN A 28 -6.07 7.91 4.20
C ASN A 28 -5.46 6.79 3.37
N VAL A 29 -4.26 7.00 2.85
CA VAL A 29 -3.55 6.01 2.03
C VAL A 29 -2.37 5.44 2.81
N TYR A 30 -2.41 4.13 3.03
CA TYR A 30 -1.38 3.38 3.75
C TYR A 30 -0.61 2.51 2.76
N ASN A 31 0.71 2.66 2.71
CA ASN A 31 1.56 1.82 1.87
C ASN A 31 2.23 0.75 2.74
N MET A 32 2.06 -0.50 2.36
CA MET A 32 2.76 -1.60 2.99
C MET A 32 4.19 -1.72 2.44
N LEU A 33 5.15 -1.21 3.22
CA LEU A 33 6.59 -1.31 2.93
C LEU A 33 7.05 -2.78 3.02
N GLY A 34 7.95 -3.20 2.12
CA GLY A 34 8.37 -4.61 2.01
C GLY A 34 7.41 -5.50 1.20
N GLY A 35 6.15 -5.11 1.12
CA GLY A 35 5.13 -5.85 0.37
C GLY A 35 4.81 -7.20 1.00
N ILE A 36 4.12 -8.05 0.24
CA ILE A 36 3.59 -9.34 0.70
C ILE A 36 4.69 -10.30 1.20
N ASN A 37 5.92 -10.13 0.73
CA ASN A 37 7.07 -10.94 1.13
C ASN A 37 7.52 -10.68 2.57
N GLU A 38 7.31 -9.46 3.08
CA GLU A 38 7.64 -9.10 4.46
C GLU A 38 6.41 -9.17 5.38
N TRP A 39 5.25 -9.59 4.87
CA TRP A 39 4.06 -9.76 5.70
C TRP A 39 4.26 -10.94 6.64
N PRO A 40 4.28 -10.72 7.97
CA PRO A 40 4.59 -11.77 8.94
C PRO A 40 3.40 -12.70 9.20
N TYR A 41 2.22 -12.39 8.66
CA TYR A 41 1.01 -13.19 8.84
C TYR A 41 0.76 -14.09 7.64
N GLU A 42 0.27 -15.30 7.91
CA GLU A 42 -0.09 -16.28 6.89
C GLU A 42 -1.19 -15.71 5.99
N ILE A 43 -0.91 -15.61 4.69
CA ILE A 43 -1.92 -15.27 3.69
C ILE A 43 -2.55 -16.60 3.30
N LYS A 44 -3.56 -16.97 4.06
CA LYS A 44 -4.33 -18.20 3.84
C LYS A 44 -5.15 -18.11 2.57
#